data_AF-A0A7C3DIT8-F1
#
_entry.id   AF-A0A7C3DIT8-F1
#
_cell.length_a   1.000
_cell.length_b   1.000
_cell.length_c   1.000
_cell.angle_alpha   90.00
_cell.angle_beta   90.00
_cell.angle_gamma   90.00
#
_symmetry.space_group_name_H-M   'P 1'
#
loop_
_entity.id
_entity.type
_entity.pdbx_description
1 polymer ?
#
loop_
_entity_poly.entity_id
_entity_poly.type
_entity_poly.pdbx_seq_one_letter_code
_entity_poly.pdbx_strand_id
1 'polypeptide(L)'
;DQLLFGRLEEAPAAVRATLEAMYGEHQEMRALLEELRKQRQAARARAMLGRLMELAREHFAVEERVLFGLVREWMSPETLQELGREYARRRGMQLPD
;
A
#
# COMPACT_ATOMS: atom_id res chain seq x y z
N ASP A 1 -2.71 -6.35 2.25
CA ASP A 1 -3.70 -5.85 1.27
C ASP A 1 -5.09 -6.48 1.49
N GLN A 2 -5.59 -6.50 2.74
CA GLN A 2 -6.84 -7.22 3.07
C GLN A 2 -7.99 -6.30 3.49
N LEU A 3 -7.71 -5.03 3.76
CA LEU A 3 -8.70 -4.05 4.24
C LEU A 3 -9.19 -3.22 3.06
N LEU A 4 -8.57 -2.07 2.79
CA LEU A 4 -8.94 -1.21 1.65
C LEU A 4 -8.97 -1.98 0.32
N PHE A 5 -7.90 -2.72 0.01
CA PHE A 5 -7.81 -3.59 -1.16
C PHE A 5 -8.82 -4.74 -1.16
N GLY A 6 -9.30 -5.17 0.01
CA GLY A 6 -10.34 -6.21 0.13
C GLY A 6 -11.71 -5.76 -0.36
N ARG A 7 -11.89 -4.47 -0.65
CA ARG A 7 -13.12 -3.88 -1.19
C ARG A 7 -13.04 -3.62 -2.71
N LEU A 8 -12.03 -4.15 -3.40
CA LEU A 8 -11.76 -3.87 -4.82
C LEU A 8 -12.96 -4.13 -5.74
N GLU A 9 -13.72 -5.19 -5.47
CA GLU A 9 -14.88 -5.58 -6.29
C GLU A 9 -16.02 -4.55 -6.23
N GLU A 10 -16.12 -3.83 -5.11
CA GLU A 10 -17.13 -2.80 -4.87
C GLU A 10 -16.66 -1.40 -5.31
N ALA A 11 -15.39 -1.27 -5.73
CA ALA A 11 -14.76 0.02 -5.99
C ALA A 11 -15.22 0.64 -7.33
N PRO A 12 -15.47 1.97 -7.37
CA PRO A 12 -15.64 2.70 -8.61
C PRO A 12 -14.45 2.49 -9.55
N ALA A 13 -14.68 2.52 -10.86
CA ALA A 13 -13.65 2.20 -11.85
C ALA A 13 -12.33 2.97 -11.66
N ALA A 14 -12.39 4.26 -11.30
CA ALA A 14 -11.22 5.07 -11.02
C ALA A 14 -10.43 4.58 -9.80
N VAL A 15 -11.10 4.28 -8.68
CA VAL A 15 -10.48 3.73 -7.47
C VAL A 15 -9.90 2.35 -7.76
N ARG A 16 -10.65 1.49 -8.45
CA ARG A 16 -10.24 0.12 -8.77
C ARG A 16 -8.95 0.09 -9.58
N ALA A 17 -8.86 0.88 -10.66
CA ALA A 17 -7.67 0.91 -11.50
C ALA A 17 -6.42 1.35 -10.71
N THR A 18 -6.56 2.36 -9.83
CA THR A 18 -5.46 2.78 -8.96
C THR A 18 -5.09 1.69 -7.96
N LEU A 19 -6.05 1.05 -7.30
CA LEU A 19 -5.77 -0.05 -6.35
C LEU A 19 -5.11 -1.26 -7.00
N GLU A 20 -5.49 -1.64 -8.22
CA GLU A 20 -4.87 -2.73 -8.97
C GLU A 20 -3.39 -2.43 -9.26
N ALA A 21 -3.08 -1.20 -9.70
CA ALA A 21 -1.71 -0.76 -9.92
C ALA A 21 -0.89 -0.80 -8.61
N MET A 22 -1.43 -0.24 -7.53
CA MET A 22 -0.78 -0.25 -6.20
C MET A 22 -0.54 -1.68 -5.69
N TYR A 23 -1.48 -2.60 -5.94
CA TYR A 23 -1.31 -4.00 -5.57
C TYR A 23 -0.16 -4.66 -6.36
N GLY A 24 -0.05 -4.36 -7.65
CA GLY A 24 1.09 -4.78 -8.48
C GLY A 24 2.42 -4.29 -7.92
N GLU A 25 2.51 -3.02 -7.54
CA GLU A 25 3.70 -2.43 -6.93
C GLU A 25 4.05 -3.09 -5.59
N HIS A 26 3.06 -3.45 -4.76
CA HIS A 26 3.30 -4.22 -3.54
C HIS A 26 3.97 -5.58 -3.82
N GLN A 27 3.56 -6.28 -4.89
CA GLN A 27 4.17 -7.54 -5.28
C GLN A 27 5.61 -7.32 -5.77
N GLU A 28 5.87 -6.27 -6.55
CA GLU A 28 7.21 -5.92 -6.99
C GLU A 28 8.14 -5.59 -5.81
N MET A 29 7.69 -4.76 -4.87
CA MET A 29 8.45 -4.44 -3.67
C MET A 29 8.75 -5.69 -2.84
N ARG A 30 7.79 -6.61 -2.70
CA ARG A 30 7.97 -7.88 -1.99
C ARG A 30 9.01 -8.76 -2.67
N ALA A 31 8.96 -8.89 -4.00
CA ALA A 31 9.94 -9.63 -4.77
C ALA A 31 11.35 -9.02 -4.60
N LEU A 32 11.49 -7.71 -4.72
CA LEU A 32 12.77 -7.00 -4.50
C LEU A 32 13.33 -7.25 -3.10
N LEU A 33 12.49 -7.21 -2.06
CA LEU A 33 12.89 -7.50 -0.68
C LEU A 33 13.34 -8.97 -0.51
N GLU A 34 12.63 -9.92 -1.12
CA GLU A 34 12.98 -11.34 -1.09
C GLU A 34 14.30 -11.64 -1.80
N GLU A 35 14.55 -10.98 -2.94
CA GLU A 35 15.83 -11.08 -3.64
C GLU A 35 16.96 -10.41 -2.86
N LEU A 36 16.70 -9.24 -2.27
CA LEU A 36 17.68 -8.51 -1.47
C LEU A 36 18.18 -9.36 -0.30
N ARG A 37 17.29 -10.10 0.37
CA ARG A 37 17.64 -11.03 1.47
C ARG A 37 18.62 -12.14 1.05
N LYS A 38 18.65 -12.51 -0.23
CA LYS A 38 19.52 -13.56 -0.79
C LYS A 38 20.84 -12.98 -1.31
N GLN A 39 20.96 -11.66 -1.44
CA GLN A 39 22.10 -11.00 -2.05
C GLN A 39 23.30 -10.96 -1.11
N ARG A 40 24.46 -11.43 -1.60
CA ARG A 40 25.73 -11.41 -0.85
C ARG A 40 26.69 -10.31 -1.32
N GLN A 41 26.46 -9.75 -2.50
CA GLN A 41 27.30 -8.70 -3.06
C GLN A 41 26.77 -7.33 -2.61
N ALA A 42 27.54 -6.62 -1.79
CA ALA A 42 27.14 -5.34 -1.23
C ALA A 42 26.77 -4.29 -2.29
N ALA A 43 27.49 -4.25 -3.41
CA ALA A 43 27.17 -3.32 -4.50
C ALA A 43 25.79 -3.59 -5.13
N ARG A 44 25.46 -4.87 -5.36
CA ARG A 44 24.14 -5.27 -5.88
C ARG A 44 23.04 -5.00 -4.85
N ALA A 45 23.29 -5.32 -3.58
CA ALA A 45 22.34 -5.05 -2.51
C ALA A 45 22.00 -3.55 -2.40
N ARG A 46 23.01 -2.67 -2.48
CA ARG A 46 22.80 -1.21 -2.50
C ARG A 46 21.97 -0.75 -3.69
N ALA A 47 22.26 -1.25 -4.89
CA ALA A 47 21.49 -0.90 -6.08
C ALA A 47 20.02 -1.33 -5.96
N MET A 48 19.77 -2.54 -5.45
CA MET A 48 18.42 -3.06 -5.20
C MET A 48 17.68 -2.23 -4.14
N LEU A 49 18.35 -1.86 -3.06
CA LEU A 49 17.78 -1.00 -2.03
C LEU A 49 17.41 0.38 -2.60
N GLY A 50 18.28 0.97 -3.44
CA GLY A 50 17.99 2.22 -4.13
C GLY A 50 16.73 2.14 -5.00
N ARG A 51 16.57 1.06 -5.78
CA ARG A 51 15.34 0.82 -6.56
C ARG A 51 14.11 0.67 -5.67
N LEU A 52 14.21 -0.09 -4.58
CA LEU A 52 13.10 -0.26 -3.64
C LEU A 52 12.68 1.07 -3.01
N MET A 53 13.64 1.91 -2.62
CA MET A 53 13.36 3.23 -2.06
C MET A 53 12.66 4.13 -3.06
N GLU A 54 13.08 4.11 -4.32
CA GLU A 54 12.44 4.90 -5.38
C GLU A 54 11.00 4.44 -5.64
N LEU A 55 10.80 3.12 -5.76
CA LEU A 55 9.47 2.53 -5.94
C LEU A 55 8.55 2.88 -4.77
N ALA A 56 9.03 2.78 -3.52
CA ALA A 56 8.27 3.16 -2.34
C ALA A 56 7.92 4.65 -2.31
N ARG A 57 8.85 5.52 -2.73
CA ARG A 57 8.63 6.97 -2.80
C ARG A 57 7.55 7.32 -3.81
N GLU A 58 7.56 6.70 -4.98
CA GLU A 58 6.55 6.90 -6.02
C GLU A 58 5.19 6.35 -5.59
N HIS A 59 5.17 5.15 -5.02
CA HIS A 59 3.98 4.51 -4.47
C HIS A 59 3.25 5.40 -3.45
N PHE A 60 3.97 5.86 -2.42
CA PHE A 60 3.38 6.74 -1.40
C PHE A 60 2.89 8.07 -1.98
N ALA A 61 3.59 8.60 -2.99
CA ALA A 61 3.15 9.83 -3.66
C ALA A 61 1.81 9.63 -4.38
N VAL A 62 1.58 8.47 -5.01
CA VAL A 62 0.29 8.14 -5.62
C VAL A 62 -0.78 7.92 -4.56
N GLU A 63 -0.45 7.22 -3.46
CA GLU A 63 -1.38 7.01 -2.35
C GLU A 63 -1.90 8.35 -1.80
N GLU A 64 -0.99 9.26 -1.44
CA GLU A 64 -1.35 10.53 -0.81
C GLU A 64 -2.06 11.52 -1.74
N ARG A 65 -1.56 11.65 -2.98
CA ARG A 65 -2.06 12.68 -3.92
C ARG A 65 -3.31 12.25 -4.68
N VAL A 66 -3.52 10.94 -4.82
CA VAL A 66 -4.58 10.40 -5.67
C VAL A 66 -5.47 9.45 -4.89
N LEU A 67 -4.93 8.29 -4.47
CA LEU A 67 -5.75 7.19 -3.96
C LEU A 67 -6.58 7.60 -2.74
N PHE A 68 -5.97 8.24 -1.74
CA PHE A 68 -6.69 8.63 -0.52
C PHE A 68 -7.74 9.71 -0.78
N GLY A 69 -7.56 10.55 -1.79
CA GLY A 69 -8.60 11.48 -2.25
C GLY A 69 -9.80 10.71 -2.79
N LEU A 70 -9.56 9.82 -3.77
CA LEU A 70 -10.61 9.01 -4.39
C LEU A 70 -11.35 8.12 -3.37
N VAL A 71 -10.62 7.54 -2.41
CA VAL A 71 -11.20 6.70 -1.35
C VAL A 71 -12.10 7.50 -0.41
N ARG A 72 -11.75 8.75 -0.09
CA ARG A 72 -12.60 9.64 0.72
C ARG A 72 -13.87 10.08 0.00
N GLU A 73 -13.83 10.18 -1.32
CA GLU A 73 -15.03 10.48 -2.13
C GLU A 73 -15.96 9.27 -2.26
N TRP A 74 -15.38 8.06 -2.28
CA TRP A 74 -16.14 6.82 -2.42
C TRP A 74 -16.71 6.29 -1.10
N MET A 75 -15.92 6.28 -0.03
CA MET A 75 -16.28 5.62 1.24
C MET A 75 -16.76 6.64 2.29
N SER A 76 -17.76 6.26 3.09
CA SER A 76 -18.22 7.11 4.19
C SER A 76 -17.15 7.20 5.30
N PRO A 77 -17.13 8.30 6.07
CA PRO A 77 -16.25 8.42 7.23
C PRO A 77 -16.37 7.26 8.22
N GLU A 78 -17.59 6.75 8.44
CA GLU A 78 -17.86 5.63 9.34
C GLU A 78 -17.20 4.35 8.84
N THR A 79 -17.31 4.05 7.55
CA THR A 79 -16.63 2.88 6.96
C THR A 79 -15.11 3.02 7.04
N LEU A 80 -14.56 4.21 6.80
CA LEU A 80 -13.12 4.44 6.93
C LEU A 80 -12.64 4.28 8.39
N GLN A 81 -13.43 4.74 9.37
CA GLN A 81 -13.13 4.51 10.77
C GLN A 81 -13.20 3.03 11.15
N GLU A 82 -14.17 2.27 10.62
CA GLU A 82 -14.23 0.82 10.82
C GLU A 82 -12.99 0.12 10.29
N LEU A 83 -12.55 0.48 9.07
CA LEU A 83 -11.31 -0.04 8.50
C LEU A 83 -10.09 0.32 9.36
N GLY A 84 -10.04 1.56 9.87
CA GLY A 84 -9.00 2.03 10.77
C GLY A 84 -8.97 1.24 12.09
N ARG A 85 -10.11 1.06 12.74
CA ARG A 85 -10.25 0.25 13.96
C ARG A 85 -9.82 -1.19 13.73
N GLU A 86 -10.24 -1.78 12.61
CA GLU A 86 -9.86 -3.14 12.25
C GLU A 86 -8.34 -3.27 12.01
N TYR A 87 -7.75 -2.30 11.32
CA TYR A 87 -6.30 -2.24 11.13
C TYR A 87 -5.54 -2.16 12.47
N ALA A 88 -5.98 -1.26 13.35
CA ALA A 88 -5.37 -1.08 14.67
C ALA A 88 -5.47 -2.34 15.52
N ARG A 89 -6.66 -2.96 15.55
CA ARG A 89 -6.92 -4.23 16.25
C ARG A 89 -5.98 -5.34 15.78
N ARG A 90 -5.78 -5.51 14.46
CA ARG A 90 -4.86 -6.52 13.90
C ARG A 90 -3.40 -6.31 14.29
N ARG A 91 -3.02 -5.08 14.67
CA ARG A 91 -1.65 -4.72 15.03
C ARG A 91 -1.46 -4.49 16.53
N GLY A 92 -2.49 -4.70 17.34
CA GLY A 92 -2.45 -4.40 18.78
C GLY A 92 -2.22 -2.91 19.08
N MET A 93 -2.63 -2.03 18.17
CA MET A 93 -2.51 -0.58 18.33
C MET A 93 -3.77 -0.03 19.01
N GLN A 94 -3.62 0.91 19.93
CA GLN A 94 -4.72 1.75 20.40
C GLN A 94 -4.83 2.97 19.48
N LEU A 95 -6.03 3.22 18.96
CA LEU A 95 -6.31 4.48 18.28
C LEU A 95 -6.72 5.52 19.33
N PRO A 96 -6.38 6.81 19.10
CA PRO A 96 -6.95 7.89 19.89
C PRO A 96 -8.48 7.89 19.76
N ASP A 97 -9.15 8.30 20.84
CA ASP A 97 -10.60 8.52 20.87
C ASP A 97 -11.03 9.64 19.90
#